data_AF-B8LEI6-F1
#
_entry.id   AF-B8LEI6-F1
#
_cell.length_a   1.000
_cell.length_b   1.000
_cell.length_c   1.000
_cell.angle_alpha   90.00
_cell.angle_beta   90.00
_cell.angle_gamma   90.00
#
_symmetry.space_group_name_H-M   'P 1'
#
loop_
_entity.id
_entity.type
_entity.pdbx_description
1 polymer ?
#
loop_
_entity_poly.entity_id
_entity_poly.type
_entity_poly.pdbx_seq_one_letter_code
_entity_poly.pdbx_strand_id
1 'polypeptide(L)'
;MAEAAAEEEEYTDASDRELFDGVIDGNPNPNIFDSIIFAIKHNDSNIRRLDVSDIGFDFSTEAWRRLGIYIGRNTHLRSLDFEDCGLEDDRMQVLFGGAAKNKSIKTLNLRSNHEMLPDIGLMCLAPLSGSLTSLDLSDICIRADGLAKIAELFAGGPLEELNVSKCDISNIKSLHRTPRIPTFPNLVSLDLSLNPISKGGYGFYVTKLLKSTRTKLERLHLNRMKIPDRGVEAIAESLSANTTLTELHLQGIQEGGMVTMSKLFCDVSSIHSTLNSNHIVKTFDVQSKNQAKLKNLPTKLVSFVESAITLNREADTPEAAARAKVIHCHLISENKTNYCALQSVENIDGKDLYTTSFIDMNPNILPNVASLISQHSNLSDLYQFLKFKVPFFMSLRSKEAALKEQLAKIDNEMATLAAKRSRVETELKAVQEEGNPVRTNDHAGAKYRSRIEKSDKVSGTHHNNKKKARL
;
A
#
# COMPACT_ATOMS: atom_id res chain seq x y z
N MET A 1 -47.60 -27.47 -19.39
CA MET A 1 -48.58 -26.37 -19.43
C MET A 1 -49.36 -26.30 -18.12
N ALA A 2 -48.65 -26.08 -17.02
CA ALA A 2 -49.22 -25.73 -15.73
C ALA A 2 -48.22 -24.77 -15.09
N GLU A 3 -48.03 -23.64 -15.79
CA GLU A 3 -47.25 -22.52 -15.30
C GLU A 3 -48.23 -21.58 -14.62
N ALA A 4 -47.89 -21.23 -13.39
CA ALA A 4 -48.68 -20.47 -12.45
C ALA A 4 -49.46 -19.31 -13.08
N ALA A 5 -50.77 -19.50 -13.21
CA ALA A 5 -51.73 -18.41 -13.08
C ALA A 5 -51.76 -18.03 -11.59
N ALA A 6 -50.71 -17.34 -11.12
CA ALA A 6 -50.82 -16.54 -9.92
C ALA A 6 -51.66 -15.33 -10.32
N GLU A 7 -52.83 -15.22 -9.69
CA GLU A 7 -53.76 -14.11 -9.82
C GLU A 7 -52.99 -12.79 -9.92
N GLU A 8 -53.12 -12.10 -11.05
CA GLU A 8 -52.78 -10.68 -11.13
C GLU A 8 -53.79 -9.96 -10.23
N GLU A 9 -53.48 -9.82 -8.94
CA GLU A 9 -54.15 -8.81 -8.11
C GLU A 9 -53.97 -7.47 -8.84
N GLU A 10 -55.07 -6.95 -9.37
CA GLU A 10 -55.09 -5.70 -10.11
C GLU A 10 -54.90 -4.55 -9.12
N TYR A 11 -53.64 -4.24 -8.78
CA TYR A 11 -53.28 -3.15 -7.86
C TYR A 11 -53.60 -1.79 -8.49
N THR A 12 -54.78 -1.26 -8.19
CA THR A 12 -55.23 0.03 -8.70
C THR A 12 -54.50 1.19 -8.03
N ASP A 13 -54.30 2.29 -8.76
CA ASP A 13 -53.73 3.53 -8.19
C ASP A 13 -54.53 4.06 -7.00
N ALA A 14 -55.86 3.85 -6.98
CA ALA A 14 -56.70 4.24 -5.86
C ALA A 14 -56.36 3.44 -4.59
N SER A 15 -56.23 2.12 -4.70
CA SER A 15 -55.84 1.26 -3.58
C SER A 15 -54.41 1.50 -3.10
N ASP A 16 -53.54 1.99 -3.98
CA ASP A 16 -52.16 2.31 -3.63
C ASP A 16 -52.07 3.67 -2.93
N ARG A 17 -52.85 4.68 -3.37
CA ARG A 17 -52.99 5.96 -2.65
C ARG A 17 -53.40 5.75 -1.21
N GLU A 18 -54.44 4.94 -0.95
CA GLU A 18 -54.89 4.65 0.41
C GLU A 18 -53.80 3.98 1.26
N LEU A 19 -52.95 3.16 0.63
CA LEU A 19 -51.91 2.41 1.32
C LEU A 19 -50.66 3.25 1.64
N PHE A 20 -50.24 4.13 0.72
CA PHE A 20 -49.03 4.92 0.85
C PHE A 20 -49.27 6.30 1.47
N ASP A 21 -50.44 6.93 1.26
CA ASP A 21 -50.77 8.29 1.72
C ASP A 21 -51.64 8.30 3.00
N GLY A 22 -51.64 7.19 3.76
CA GLY A 22 -52.44 7.00 4.98
C GLY A 22 -52.14 7.97 6.13
N VAL A 23 -52.73 7.77 7.31
CA VAL A 23 -52.59 8.67 8.48
C VAL A 23 -51.63 8.05 9.51
N ILE A 24 -50.60 8.81 9.94
CA ILE A 24 -49.66 8.46 11.01
C ILE A 24 -49.92 9.38 12.20
N ASP A 25 -50.21 8.83 13.38
CA ASP A 25 -50.47 9.58 14.62
C ASP A 25 -51.49 10.74 14.48
N GLY A 26 -52.50 10.54 13.63
CA GLY A 26 -53.55 11.53 13.36
C GLY A 26 -53.19 12.60 12.33
N ASN A 27 -51.99 12.57 11.73
CA ASN A 27 -51.59 13.43 10.62
C ASN A 27 -51.59 12.65 9.30
N PRO A 28 -52.14 13.20 8.20
CA PRO A 28 -52.00 12.58 6.89
C PRO A 28 -50.52 12.55 6.52
N ASN A 29 -50.06 11.38 6.06
CA ASN A 29 -48.77 11.25 5.41
C ASN A 29 -48.75 12.21 4.20
N PRO A 30 -47.62 12.87 3.88
CA PRO A 30 -47.52 13.59 2.62
C PRO A 30 -48.00 12.74 1.43
N ASN A 31 -48.53 13.36 0.36
CA ASN A 31 -49.02 12.66 -0.84
C ASN A 31 -47.86 11.99 -1.60
N ILE A 32 -47.28 10.95 -1.03
CA ILE A 32 -46.07 10.28 -1.46
C ILE A 32 -46.35 9.35 -2.62
N PHE A 33 -47.54 8.74 -2.66
CA PHE A 33 -47.96 7.95 -3.81
C PHE A 33 -47.91 8.80 -5.07
N ASP A 34 -48.58 9.95 -5.05
CA ASP A 34 -48.65 10.90 -6.17
C ASP A 34 -47.30 11.58 -6.49
N SER A 35 -46.25 11.26 -5.74
CA SER A 35 -44.88 11.73 -6.00
C SER A 35 -44.04 10.65 -6.71
N ILE A 36 -43.06 10.09 -6.03
CA ILE A 36 -42.04 9.21 -6.58
C ILE A 36 -42.51 7.76 -6.71
N ILE A 37 -43.45 7.32 -5.87
CA ILE A 37 -43.94 5.93 -5.87
C ILE A 37 -44.77 5.63 -7.11
N PHE A 38 -45.67 6.55 -7.52
CA PHE A 38 -46.43 6.43 -8.76
C PHE A 38 -45.50 6.32 -9.99
N ALA A 39 -44.46 7.16 -10.04
CA ALA A 39 -43.48 7.13 -11.12
C ALA A 39 -42.66 5.82 -11.12
N ILE A 40 -42.29 5.30 -9.94
CA ILE A 40 -41.61 4.00 -9.83
C ILE A 40 -42.51 2.85 -10.29
N LYS A 41 -43.80 2.84 -9.86
CA LYS A 41 -44.82 1.88 -10.29
C LYS A 41 -44.94 1.83 -11.82
N HIS A 42 -44.95 2.99 -12.46
CA HIS A 42 -45.07 3.14 -13.91
C HIS A 42 -43.75 3.05 -14.68
N ASN A 43 -42.66 2.61 -14.03
CA ASN A 43 -41.33 2.47 -14.63
C ASN A 43 -40.85 3.75 -15.35
N ASP A 44 -41.08 4.91 -14.74
CA ASP A 44 -40.64 6.19 -15.30
C ASP A 44 -39.11 6.23 -15.40
N SER A 45 -38.61 6.44 -16.62
CA SER A 45 -37.18 6.51 -16.90
C SER A 45 -36.49 7.76 -16.35
N ASN A 46 -37.23 8.79 -15.93
CA ASN A 46 -36.68 9.98 -15.29
C ASN A 46 -36.32 9.73 -13.82
N ILE A 47 -36.91 8.72 -13.18
CA ILE A 47 -36.65 8.39 -11.79
C ILE A 47 -35.51 7.37 -11.69
N ARG A 48 -34.43 7.79 -11.02
CA ARG A 48 -33.21 6.98 -10.81
C ARG A 48 -32.91 6.70 -9.34
N ARG A 49 -33.53 7.42 -8.41
CA ARG A 49 -33.33 7.29 -6.97
C ARG A 49 -34.69 7.28 -6.29
N LEU A 50 -34.88 6.37 -5.34
CA LEU A 50 -35.94 6.42 -4.35
C LEU A 50 -35.28 6.81 -3.04
N ASP A 51 -35.81 7.85 -2.40
CA ASP A 51 -35.36 8.30 -1.08
C ASP A 51 -36.58 8.48 -0.19
N VAL A 52 -36.64 7.72 0.90
CA VAL A 52 -37.73 7.78 1.88
C VAL A 52 -37.21 8.00 3.31
N SER A 53 -35.93 8.37 3.45
CA SER A 53 -35.25 8.54 4.74
C SER A 53 -35.76 9.72 5.57
N ASP A 54 -36.05 10.85 4.93
CA ASP A 54 -36.39 12.12 5.60
C ASP A 54 -37.89 12.30 5.90
N ILE A 55 -38.71 11.29 5.66
CA ILE A 55 -40.15 11.48 5.49
C ILE A 55 -40.97 10.88 6.67
N GLY A 56 -40.33 10.20 7.63
CA GLY A 56 -41.01 9.75 8.85
C GLY A 56 -42.16 8.75 8.58
N PHE A 57 -41.98 7.87 7.60
CA PHE A 57 -42.98 6.88 7.21
C PHE A 57 -43.14 5.77 8.24
N ASP A 58 -44.38 5.51 8.63
CA ASP A 58 -44.80 4.21 9.15
C ASP A 58 -45.55 3.45 8.05
N PHE A 59 -44.80 2.99 7.05
CA PHE A 59 -45.36 2.09 6.05
C PHE A 59 -45.79 0.79 6.71
N SER A 60 -47.06 0.42 6.50
CA SER A 60 -47.52 -0.93 6.81
C SER A 60 -46.69 -1.98 6.07
N THR A 61 -46.64 -3.20 6.58
CA THR A 61 -45.95 -4.32 5.90
C THR A 61 -46.49 -4.54 4.47
N GLU A 62 -47.76 -4.25 4.23
CA GLU A 62 -48.35 -4.30 2.88
C GLU A 62 -47.82 -3.18 1.96
N ALA A 63 -47.64 -1.97 2.48
CA ALA A 63 -47.01 -0.88 1.73
C ALA A 63 -45.58 -1.24 1.29
N TRP A 64 -44.78 -1.81 2.21
CA TRP A 64 -43.44 -2.31 1.89
C TRP A 64 -43.46 -3.44 0.85
N ARG A 65 -44.43 -4.36 0.95
CA ARG A 65 -44.63 -5.43 -0.05
C ARG A 65 -44.90 -4.85 -1.44
N ARG A 66 -45.86 -3.92 -1.57
CA ARG A 66 -46.19 -3.28 -2.85
C ARG A 66 -45.01 -2.50 -3.42
N LEU A 67 -44.30 -1.75 -2.57
CA LEU A 67 -43.10 -1.03 -2.96
C LEU A 67 -42.04 -2.00 -3.51
N GLY A 68 -41.82 -3.13 -2.85
CA GLY A 68 -40.95 -4.19 -3.34
C GLY A 68 -41.31 -4.66 -4.75
N ILE A 69 -42.60 -4.91 -5.01
CA ILE A 69 -43.09 -5.31 -6.34
C ILE A 69 -42.80 -4.24 -7.40
N TYR A 70 -43.07 -2.96 -7.09
CA TYR A 70 -42.79 -1.88 -8.04
C TYR A 70 -41.31 -1.76 -8.34
N ILE A 71 -40.46 -1.81 -7.31
CA ILE A 71 -39.00 -1.85 -7.45
C ILE A 71 -38.57 -3.04 -8.31
N GLY A 72 -39.16 -4.22 -8.08
CA GLY A 72 -38.88 -5.45 -8.83
C GLY A 72 -39.17 -5.35 -10.32
N ARG A 73 -40.19 -4.56 -10.71
CA ARG A 73 -40.59 -4.32 -12.11
C ARG A 73 -39.86 -3.14 -12.75
N ASN A 74 -39.29 -2.25 -11.95
CA ASN A 74 -38.61 -1.06 -12.45
C ASN A 74 -37.21 -1.41 -13.02
N THR A 75 -36.91 -0.92 -14.23
CA THR A 75 -35.63 -1.18 -14.92
C THR A 75 -34.66 0.01 -14.90
N HIS A 76 -35.10 1.11 -14.29
CA HIS A 76 -34.51 2.43 -14.38
C HIS A 76 -33.92 2.92 -13.07
N LEU A 77 -34.48 2.46 -11.94
CA LEU A 77 -34.06 2.80 -10.59
C LEU A 77 -32.65 2.28 -10.30
N ARG A 78 -31.79 3.15 -9.78
CA ARG A 78 -30.37 2.87 -9.50
C ARG A 78 -30.04 2.95 -8.02
N SER A 79 -30.72 3.82 -7.28
CA SER A 79 -30.44 4.08 -5.88
C SER A 79 -31.70 3.90 -5.03
N LEU A 80 -31.53 3.22 -3.91
CA LEU A 80 -32.53 3.11 -2.84
C LEU A 80 -31.94 3.71 -1.57
N ASP A 81 -32.66 4.65 -0.96
CA ASP A 81 -32.32 5.19 0.35
C ASP A 81 -33.46 4.95 1.32
N PHE A 82 -33.17 4.09 2.30
CA PHE A 82 -34.06 3.65 3.36
C PHE A 82 -33.42 3.89 4.73
N GLU A 83 -32.61 4.94 4.89
CA GLU A 83 -32.06 5.31 6.20
C GLU A 83 -33.19 5.54 7.21
N ASP A 84 -33.06 4.94 8.40
CA ASP A 84 -33.98 5.10 9.54
C ASP A 84 -35.48 4.90 9.21
N CYS A 85 -35.79 3.90 8.38
CA CYS A 85 -37.15 3.62 7.90
C CYS A 85 -37.90 2.54 8.71
N GLY A 86 -37.37 2.14 9.87
CA GLY A 86 -37.96 1.07 10.69
C GLY A 86 -38.08 -0.27 9.96
N LEU A 87 -37.08 -0.61 9.13
CA LEU A 87 -37.04 -1.87 8.37
C LEU A 87 -36.64 -3.05 9.27
N GLU A 88 -37.62 -3.56 10.00
CA GLU A 88 -37.57 -4.86 10.68
C GLU A 88 -37.53 -6.03 9.68
N ASP A 89 -37.19 -7.23 10.14
CA ASP A 89 -36.97 -8.41 9.29
C ASP A 89 -38.16 -8.76 8.38
N ASP A 90 -39.39 -8.68 8.89
CA ASP A 90 -40.60 -8.97 8.10
C ASP A 90 -40.78 -7.96 6.95
N ARG A 91 -40.47 -6.68 7.21
CA ARG A 91 -40.53 -5.60 6.21
C ARG A 91 -39.42 -5.77 5.17
N MET A 92 -38.21 -6.12 5.60
CA MET A 92 -37.08 -6.46 4.72
C MET A 92 -37.43 -7.64 3.80
N GLN A 93 -38.08 -8.67 4.35
CA GLN A 93 -38.45 -9.87 3.60
C GLN A 93 -39.44 -9.56 2.49
N VAL A 94 -40.52 -8.82 2.78
CA VAL A 94 -41.53 -8.50 1.76
C VAL A 94 -41.00 -7.49 0.73
N LEU A 95 -40.20 -6.52 1.16
CA LEU A 95 -39.61 -5.50 0.28
C LEU A 95 -38.63 -6.15 -0.71
N PHE A 96 -37.59 -6.83 -0.22
CA PHE A 96 -36.57 -7.39 -1.08
C PHE A 96 -37.00 -8.70 -1.76
N GLY A 97 -37.97 -9.41 -1.20
CA GLY A 97 -38.67 -10.49 -1.88
C GLY A 97 -39.41 -9.99 -3.13
N GLY A 98 -40.13 -8.87 -3.02
CA GLY A 98 -40.77 -8.21 -4.17
C GLY A 98 -39.75 -7.66 -5.18
N ALA A 99 -38.64 -7.10 -4.68
CA ALA A 99 -37.58 -6.52 -5.51
C ALA A 99 -36.72 -7.56 -6.24
N ALA A 100 -36.96 -8.86 -6.08
CA ALA A 100 -36.03 -9.91 -6.50
C ALA A 100 -35.73 -9.97 -8.01
N LYS A 101 -36.68 -9.50 -8.84
CA LYS A 101 -36.51 -9.41 -10.29
C LYS A 101 -35.70 -8.20 -10.74
N ASN A 102 -35.45 -7.23 -9.85
CA ASN A 102 -34.68 -6.04 -10.18
C ASN A 102 -33.22 -6.40 -10.52
N LYS A 103 -32.69 -5.76 -11.56
CA LYS A 103 -31.27 -5.83 -11.95
C LYS A 103 -30.63 -4.45 -12.16
N SER A 104 -31.39 -3.39 -11.92
CA SER A 104 -30.97 -2.01 -12.18
C SER A 104 -30.33 -1.34 -10.97
N ILE A 105 -30.70 -1.73 -9.74
CA ILE A 105 -30.22 -1.11 -8.50
C ILE A 105 -28.72 -1.36 -8.31
N LYS A 106 -28.01 -0.28 -8.00
CA LYS A 106 -26.57 -0.21 -7.78
C LYS A 106 -26.21 0.24 -6.37
N THR A 107 -27.00 1.12 -5.77
CA THR A 107 -26.73 1.67 -4.44
C THR A 107 -27.91 1.45 -3.51
N LEU A 108 -27.61 1.00 -2.28
CA LEU A 108 -28.59 0.77 -1.24
C LEU A 108 -28.07 1.34 0.08
N ASN A 109 -28.83 2.28 0.65
CA ASN A 109 -28.62 2.81 1.99
C ASN A 109 -29.69 2.23 2.94
N LEU A 110 -29.26 1.54 3.98
CA LEU A 110 -30.09 0.97 5.05
C LEU A 110 -29.67 1.49 6.43
N ARG A 111 -28.88 2.56 6.47
CA ARG A 111 -28.32 3.12 7.69
C ARG A 111 -29.37 3.31 8.79
N SER A 112 -28.97 3.11 10.05
CA SER A 112 -29.82 3.34 11.23
C SER A 112 -31.09 2.46 11.34
N ASN A 113 -31.26 1.40 10.54
CA ASN A 113 -32.33 0.42 10.75
C ASN A 113 -31.96 -0.57 11.87
N HIS A 114 -32.03 -0.11 13.12
CA HIS A 114 -31.49 -0.81 14.30
C HIS A 114 -32.16 -2.15 14.64
N GLU A 115 -33.43 -2.31 14.29
CA GLU A 115 -34.23 -3.51 14.59
C GLU A 115 -33.93 -4.69 13.65
N MET A 116 -33.13 -4.47 12.59
CA MET A 116 -32.77 -5.51 11.63
C MET A 116 -31.86 -6.56 12.29
N LEU A 117 -32.25 -7.84 12.23
CA LEU A 117 -31.43 -8.92 12.75
C LEU A 117 -30.34 -9.33 11.74
N PRO A 118 -29.12 -9.68 12.20
CA PRO A 118 -28.00 -9.93 11.28
C PRO A 118 -28.08 -11.24 10.50
N ASP A 119 -28.91 -12.18 10.92
CA ASP A 119 -29.09 -13.48 10.29
C ASP A 119 -30.25 -13.49 9.29
N ILE A 120 -31.40 -12.92 9.65
CA ILE A 120 -32.60 -12.90 8.80
C ILE A 120 -32.60 -11.67 7.88
N GLY A 121 -32.48 -10.46 8.43
CA GLY A 121 -32.53 -9.21 7.68
C GLY A 121 -31.47 -9.12 6.58
N LEU A 122 -30.22 -9.52 6.86
CA LEU A 122 -29.15 -9.51 5.84
C LEU A 122 -29.38 -10.54 4.71
N MET A 123 -30.01 -11.68 4.99
CA MET A 123 -30.32 -12.68 3.97
C MET A 123 -31.37 -12.19 2.98
N CYS A 124 -32.22 -11.24 3.38
CA CYS A 124 -33.19 -10.61 2.50
C CYS A 124 -32.51 -9.83 1.36
N LEU A 125 -31.23 -9.44 1.50
CA LEU A 125 -30.48 -8.73 0.45
C LEU A 125 -29.97 -9.62 -0.68
N ALA A 126 -30.11 -10.95 -0.56
CA ALA A 126 -29.65 -11.91 -1.57
C ALA A 126 -30.07 -11.58 -3.00
N PRO A 127 -31.31 -11.11 -3.28
CA PRO A 127 -31.72 -10.82 -4.65
C PRO A 127 -30.97 -9.67 -5.32
N LEU A 128 -30.38 -8.76 -4.54
CA LEU A 128 -29.61 -7.60 -5.01
C LEU A 128 -28.09 -7.85 -5.08
N SER A 129 -27.62 -9.00 -4.57
CA SER A 129 -26.19 -9.35 -4.49
C SER A 129 -25.44 -9.30 -5.83
N GLY A 130 -26.14 -9.58 -6.93
CA GLY A 130 -25.57 -9.58 -8.28
C GLY A 130 -25.51 -8.20 -8.96
N SER A 131 -26.14 -7.16 -8.40
CA SER A 131 -26.23 -5.84 -9.05
C SER A 131 -25.64 -4.70 -8.24
N LEU A 132 -25.65 -4.79 -6.90
CA LEU A 132 -25.18 -3.73 -6.00
C LEU A 132 -23.66 -3.51 -6.08
N THR A 133 -23.28 -2.25 -6.22
CA THR A 133 -21.89 -1.76 -6.18
C THR A 133 -21.60 -0.99 -4.89
N SER A 134 -22.61 -0.42 -4.22
CA SER A 134 -22.45 0.29 -2.95
C SER A 134 -23.55 -0.09 -1.96
N LEU A 135 -23.14 -0.40 -0.73
CA LEU A 135 -24.04 -0.79 0.37
C LEU A 135 -23.66 -0.07 1.66
N ASP A 136 -24.61 0.70 2.20
CA ASP A 136 -24.47 1.33 3.52
C ASP A 136 -25.37 0.61 4.54
N LEU A 137 -24.72 0.03 5.55
CA LEU A 137 -25.34 -0.64 6.71
C LEU A 137 -24.93 0.03 8.02
N SER A 138 -24.39 1.25 7.96
CA SER A 138 -23.85 1.92 9.13
C SER A 138 -24.92 2.09 10.20
N ASP A 139 -24.48 2.02 11.45
CA ASP A 139 -25.36 2.11 12.61
C ASP A 139 -26.40 0.96 12.72
N ILE A 140 -26.18 -0.17 12.04
CA ILE A 140 -26.99 -1.39 12.22
C ILE A 140 -26.19 -2.44 13.00
N CYS A 141 -26.81 -3.13 13.95
CA CYS A 141 -26.13 -4.11 14.81
C CYS A 141 -25.83 -5.46 14.10
N ILE A 142 -25.06 -5.45 13.00
CA ILE A 142 -24.75 -6.66 12.21
C ILE A 142 -23.77 -7.61 12.91
N ARG A 143 -22.93 -7.09 13.83
CA ARG A 143 -21.89 -7.84 14.53
C ARG A 143 -20.88 -8.52 13.58
N ALA A 144 -19.93 -9.27 14.14
CA ALA A 144 -18.92 -9.97 13.34
C ALA A 144 -19.51 -11.06 12.42
N ASP A 145 -20.57 -11.73 12.86
CA ASP A 145 -21.21 -12.81 12.10
C ASP A 145 -21.98 -12.27 10.88
N GLY A 146 -22.63 -11.10 11.02
CA GLY A 146 -23.26 -10.41 9.90
C GLY A 146 -22.24 -9.93 8.86
N LEU A 147 -21.07 -9.44 9.29
CA LEU A 147 -19.99 -9.08 8.35
C LEU A 147 -19.52 -10.30 7.53
N ALA A 148 -19.38 -11.47 8.18
CA ALA A 148 -19.06 -12.70 7.47
C ALA A 148 -20.16 -13.09 6.48
N LYS A 149 -21.43 -12.94 6.86
CA LYS A 149 -22.56 -13.20 5.98
C LYS A 149 -22.58 -12.28 4.77
N ILE A 150 -22.30 -10.98 4.94
CA ILE A 150 -22.21 -10.02 3.83
C ILE A 150 -21.09 -10.43 2.88
N ALA A 151 -19.93 -10.84 3.39
CA ALA A 151 -18.84 -11.31 2.53
C ALA A 151 -19.21 -12.57 1.75
N GLU A 152 -19.94 -13.52 2.36
CA GLU A 152 -20.46 -14.70 1.65
C GLU A 152 -21.45 -14.29 0.56
N LEU A 153 -22.41 -13.42 0.90
CA LEU A 153 -23.50 -13.00 0.03
C LEU A 153 -23.00 -12.25 -1.21
N PHE A 154 -22.00 -11.38 -1.03
CA PHE A 154 -21.47 -10.51 -2.08
C PHE A 154 -20.13 -10.99 -2.67
N ALA A 155 -19.65 -12.19 -2.31
CA ALA A 155 -18.35 -12.73 -2.77
C ALA A 155 -18.19 -12.75 -4.30
N GLY A 156 -19.27 -13.06 -5.02
CA GLY A 156 -19.31 -13.09 -6.48
C GLY A 156 -19.93 -11.85 -7.13
N GLY A 157 -20.33 -10.86 -6.34
CA GLY A 157 -21.03 -9.67 -6.79
C GLY A 157 -20.10 -8.51 -7.17
N PRO A 158 -20.65 -7.43 -7.73
CA PRO A 158 -19.89 -6.25 -8.12
C PRO A 158 -19.72 -5.24 -6.96
N LEU A 159 -19.81 -5.67 -5.70
CA LEU A 159 -19.76 -4.76 -4.55
C LEU A 159 -18.35 -4.14 -4.43
N GLU A 160 -18.30 -2.81 -4.58
CA GLU A 160 -17.09 -1.99 -4.58
C GLU A 160 -16.99 -1.11 -3.33
N GLU A 161 -18.12 -0.74 -2.73
CA GLU A 161 -18.17 0.10 -1.54
C GLU A 161 -19.05 -0.52 -0.45
N LEU A 162 -18.53 -0.57 0.77
CA LEU A 162 -19.24 -1.11 1.93
C LEU A 162 -19.00 -0.21 3.14
N ASN A 163 -20.08 0.30 3.72
CA ASN A 163 -20.06 1.01 5.00
C ASN A 163 -20.71 0.13 6.07
N VAL A 164 -19.92 -0.28 7.05
CA VAL A 164 -20.37 -1.02 8.24
C VAL A 164 -19.85 -0.34 9.51
N SER A 165 -19.80 1.00 9.48
CA SER A 165 -19.40 1.80 10.62
C SER A 165 -20.46 1.72 11.74
N LYS A 166 -20.02 1.71 12.99
CA LYS A 166 -20.91 1.61 14.18
C LYS A 166 -21.83 0.37 14.16
N CYS A 167 -21.33 -0.77 13.68
CA CYS A 167 -22.13 -2.00 13.55
C CYS A 167 -21.83 -3.11 14.60
N ASP A 168 -21.21 -2.73 15.73
CA ASP A 168 -20.75 -3.62 16.81
C ASP A 168 -19.95 -4.85 16.33
N ILE A 169 -19.03 -4.65 15.39
CA ILE A 169 -18.19 -5.72 14.84
C ILE A 169 -17.04 -6.11 15.81
N SER A 170 -17.16 -5.77 17.09
CA SER A 170 -16.07 -5.74 18.08
C SER A 170 -15.67 -7.11 18.64
N ASN A 171 -16.58 -8.09 18.64
CA ASN A 171 -16.37 -9.40 19.26
C ASN A 171 -16.05 -10.49 18.22
N ILE A 172 -14.79 -10.93 18.17
CA ILE A 172 -14.27 -11.83 17.14
C ILE A 172 -14.00 -13.24 17.66
N LYS A 173 -14.48 -13.56 18.87
CA LYS A 173 -14.51 -14.95 19.29
C LYS A 173 -15.26 -15.83 18.27
N SER A 174 -16.15 -15.24 17.46
CA SER A 174 -16.82 -15.92 16.35
C SER A 174 -15.99 -16.02 15.05
N LEU A 175 -15.21 -15.02 14.60
CA LEU A 175 -14.38 -15.18 13.38
C LEU A 175 -13.19 -16.12 13.57
N HIS A 176 -12.77 -16.44 14.80
CA HIS A 176 -11.83 -17.55 15.03
C HIS A 176 -12.42 -18.91 14.63
N ARG A 177 -13.75 -19.04 14.58
CA ARG A 177 -14.46 -20.25 14.13
C ARG A 177 -14.80 -20.23 12.66
N THR A 178 -14.77 -19.07 12.00
CA THR A 178 -14.91 -19.02 10.54
C THR A 178 -13.63 -19.58 9.91
N PRO A 179 -13.70 -20.69 9.14
CA PRO A 179 -12.51 -21.30 8.56
C PRO A 179 -11.81 -20.39 7.53
N ARG A 180 -12.49 -19.33 7.10
CA ARG A 180 -12.04 -18.37 6.10
C ARG A 180 -12.40 -16.96 6.55
N ILE A 181 -11.45 -16.05 6.41
CA ILE A 181 -11.71 -14.63 6.67
C ILE A 181 -12.67 -14.10 5.61
N PRO A 182 -13.66 -13.26 6.00
CA PRO A 182 -14.51 -12.56 5.06
C PRO A 182 -13.65 -11.87 3.98
N THR A 183 -13.81 -12.26 2.71
CA THR A 183 -13.07 -11.67 1.59
C THR A 183 -14.02 -10.88 0.71
N PHE A 184 -13.64 -9.65 0.39
CA PHE A 184 -14.36 -8.81 -0.56
C PHE A 184 -13.46 -8.56 -1.78
N PRO A 185 -13.49 -9.42 -2.81
CA PRO A 185 -12.50 -9.39 -3.90
C PRO A 185 -12.64 -8.17 -4.83
N ASN A 186 -13.80 -7.51 -4.83
CA ASN A 186 -14.07 -6.33 -5.67
C ASN A 186 -14.11 -5.02 -4.89
N LEU A 187 -13.95 -5.07 -3.56
CA LEU A 187 -14.11 -3.89 -2.72
C LEU A 187 -12.94 -2.92 -2.90
N VAL A 188 -13.29 -1.69 -3.23
CA VAL A 188 -12.40 -0.54 -3.39
C VAL A 188 -12.45 0.35 -2.15
N SER A 189 -13.61 0.45 -1.49
CA SER A 189 -13.81 1.27 -0.28
C SER A 189 -14.49 0.49 0.85
N LEU A 190 -13.92 0.59 2.06
CA LEU A 190 -14.46 -0.02 3.26
C LEU A 190 -14.45 0.97 4.43
N ASP A 191 -15.61 1.18 5.05
CA ASP A 191 -15.71 1.91 6.31
C ASP A 191 -16.02 0.97 7.49
N LEU A 192 -15.08 0.89 8.44
CA LEU A 192 -15.17 0.13 9.69
C LEU A 192 -15.19 1.06 10.92
N SER A 193 -15.32 2.37 10.71
CA SER A 193 -15.25 3.38 11.75
C SER A 193 -16.25 3.09 12.89
N LEU A 194 -15.97 3.60 14.09
CA LEU A 194 -16.84 3.47 15.25
C LEU A 194 -17.12 2.01 15.69
N ASN A 195 -16.32 1.04 15.27
CA ASN A 195 -16.32 -0.33 15.80
C ASN A 195 -15.13 -0.53 16.76
N PRO A 196 -15.32 -0.51 18.10
CA PRO A 196 -14.21 -0.53 19.04
C PRO A 196 -13.41 -1.85 19.01
N ILE A 197 -12.08 -1.80 18.91
CA ILE A 197 -11.21 -3.00 18.82
C ILE A 197 -10.88 -3.64 20.19
N SER A 198 -11.41 -3.10 21.29
CA SER A 198 -10.74 -3.05 22.60
C SER A 198 -10.28 -4.35 23.31
N LYS A 199 -10.59 -5.59 22.87
CA LYS A 199 -10.14 -6.82 23.58
C LYS A 199 -9.85 -8.06 22.71
N GLY A 200 -9.05 -7.92 21.64
CA GLY A 200 -8.17 -9.02 21.19
C GLY A 200 -8.62 -9.83 19.96
N GLY A 201 -8.95 -9.18 18.85
CA GLY A 201 -9.07 -9.89 17.57
C GLY A 201 -9.18 -9.00 16.34
N TYR A 202 -9.72 -7.78 16.43
CA TYR A 202 -10.13 -7.02 15.22
C TYR A 202 -8.97 -6.45 14.42
N GLY A 203 -7.88 -6.12 15.10
CA GLY A 203 -6.61 -5.87 14.43
C GLY A 203 -6.21 -7.03 13.51
N PHE A 204 -6.52 -8.29 13.85
CA PHE A 204 -6.22 -9.44 12.99
C PHE A 204 -7.03 -9.46 11.69
N TYR A 205 -8.30 -9.03 11.71
CA TYR A 205 -9.10 -8.94 10.49
C TYR A 205 -8.54 -7.86 9.55
N VAL A 206 -8.37 -6.63 10.05
CA VAL A 206 -7.86 -5.50 9.25
C VAL A 206 -6.47 -5.82 8.69
N THR A 207 -5.56 -6.35 9.51
CA THR A 207 -4.22 -6.73 9.06
C THR A 207 -4.24 -7.79 7.98
N LYS A 208 -5.11 -8.80 8.10
CA LYS A 208 -5.19 -9.88 7.11
C LYS A 208 -5.90 -9.44 5.82
N LEU A 209 -6.84 -8.50 5.90
CA LEU A 209 -7.40 -7.81 4.74
C LEU A 209 -6.31 -7.04 4.00
N LEU A 210 -5.49 -6.26 4.71
CA LEU A 210 -4.41 -5.46 4.13
C LEU A 210 -3.25 -6.31 3.57
N LYS A 211 -2.93 -7.45 4.19
CA LYS A 211 -1.91 -8.40 3.70
C LYS A 211 -2.37 -9.25 2.51
N SER A 212 -3.67 -9.27 2.20
CA SER A 212 -4.21 -10.08 1.11
C SER A 212 -3.76 -9.55 -0.25
N THR A 213 -3.06 -10.37 -1.05
CA THR A 213 -2.68 -10.02 -2.43
C THR A 213 -3.85 -9.98 -3.40
N ARG A 214 -5.04 -10.40 -2.96
CA ARG A 214 -6.28 -10.39 -3.77
C ARG A 214 -7.18 -9.20 -3.49
N THR A 215 -6.80 -8.34 -2.53
CA THR A 215 -7.59 -7.16 -2.21
C THR A 215 -7.47 -6.13 -3.35
N LYS A 216 -8.56 -5.42 -3.63
CA LYS A 216 -8.58 -4.23 -4.49
C LYS A 216 -8.81 -2.96 -3.68
N LEU A 217 -8.69 -3.07 -2.35
CA LEU A 217 -9.04 -1.99 -1.44
C LEU A 217 -8.07 -0.83 -1.62
N GLU A 218 -8.62 0.33 -1.97
CA GLU A 218 -7.91 1.60 -2.16
C GLU A 218 -8.19 2.57 -1.00
N ARG A 219 -9.38 2.49 -0.40
CA ARG A 219 -9.84 3.38 0.69
C ARG A 219 -10.28 2.58 1.92
N LEU A 220 -9.72 2.93 3.08
CA LEU A 220 -10.07 2.29 4.35
C LEU A 220 -10.28 3.32 5.45
N HIS A 221 -11.47 3.30 6.06
CA HIS A 221 -11.81 4.16 7.19
C HIS A 221 -11.86 3.36 8.49
N LEU A 222 -11.03 3.74 9.45
CA LEU A 222 -10.86 3.12 10.78
C LEU A 222 -11.06 4.14 11.91
N ASN A 223 -11.86 5.18 11.68
CA ASN A 223 -11.98 6.31 12.59
C ASN A 223 -12.61 5.89 13.91
N ARG A 224 -12.07 6.38 15.03
CA ARG A 224 -12.67 6.21 16.38
C ARG A 224 -12.85 4.74 16.80
N MET A 225 -12.01 3.84 16.28
CA MET A 225 -12.02 2.42 16.62
C MET A 225 -11.30 2.08 17.93
N LYS A 226 -10.74 3.08 18.64
CA LYS A 226 -9.95 2.90 19.88
C LYS A 226 -8.81 1.88 19.70
N ILE A 227 -8.08 1.97 18.59
CA ILE A 227 -6.97 1.06 18.26
C ILE A 227 -5.79 1.37 19.20
N PRO A 228 -5.28 0.41 20.00
CA PRO A 228 -4.07 0.63 20.78
C PRO A 228 -2.83 0.65 19.88
N ASP A 229 -1.71 1.18 20.37
CA ASP A 229 -0.46 1.32 19.58
C ASP A 229 0.00 0.02 18.92
N ARG A 230 -0.08 -1.13 19.62
CA ARG A 230 0.21 -2.45 19.05
C ARG A 230 -0.69 -2.82 17.85
N GLY A 231 -1.92 -2.34 17.85
CA GLY A 231 -2.82 -2.52 16.71
C GLY A 231 -2.42 -1.65 15.52
N VAL A 232 -1.95 -0.43 15.80
CA VAL A 232 -1.39 0.48 14.78
C VAL A 232 -0.10 -0.07 14.19
N GLU A 233 0.79 -0.66 15.01
CA GLU A 233 1.98 -1.39 14.57
C GLU A 233 1.64 -2.51 13.60
N ALA A 234 0.65 -3.34 13.92
CA ALA A 234 0.25 -4.44 13.05
C ALA A 234 -0.33 -3.95 11.72
N ILE A 235 -1.12 -2.86 11.74
CA ILE A 235 -1.62 -2.20 10.52
C ILE A 235 -0.44 -1.69 9.69
N ALA A 236 0.53 -1.01 10.30
CA ALA A 236 1.71 -0.50 9.61
C ALA A 236 2.54 -1.62 8.97
N GLU A 237 2.79 -2.72 9.69
CA GLU A 237 3.45 -3.90 9.14
C GLU A 237 2.69 -4.45 7.92
N SER A 238 1.36 -4.49 7.98
CA SER A 238 0.52 -4.95 6.88
C SER A 238 0.58 -4.03 5.66
N LEU A 239 0.68 -2.71 5.89
CA LEU A 239 0.79 -1.70 4.84
C LEU A 239 2.18 -1.64 4.20
N SER A 240 3.22 -2.15 4.86
CA SER A 240 4.58 -2.17 4.29
C SER A 240 4.68 -2.96 2.98
N ALA A 241 3.83 -3.98 2.81
CA ALA A 241 3.75 -4.81 1.60
C ALA A 241 2.46 -4.61 0.80
N ASN A 242 1.53 -3.78 1.27
CA ASN A 242 0.29 -3.51 0.57
C ASN A 242 0.54 -2.52 -0.58
N THR A 243 0.08 -2.87 -1.78
CA THR A 243 0.30 -2.07 -2.98
C THR A 243 -0.95 -1.42 -3.56
N THR A 244 -2.10 -1.54 -2.89
CA THR A 244 -3.40 -1.07 -3.40
C THR A 244 -3.96 0.09 -2.60
N LEU A 245 -3.71 0.17 -1.29
CA LEU A 245 -4.32 1.16 -0.41
C LEU A 245 -3.68 2.53 -0.61
N THR A 246 -4.46 3.49 -1.09
CA THR A 246 -4.04 4.88 -1.33
C THR A 246 -4.58 5.84 -0.27
N GLU A 247 -5.67 5.49 0.41
CA GLU A 247 -6.30 6.32 1.44
C GLU A 247 -6.59 5.55 2.73
N LEU A 248 -6.10 6.10 3.84
CA LEU A 248 -6.28 5.55 5.17
C LEU A 248 -6.77 6.65 6.13
N HIS A 249 -7.97 6.48 6.68
CA HIS A 249 -8.46 7.34 7.76
C HIS A 249 -8.32 6.60 9.09
N LEU A 250 -7.51 7.13 9.99
CA LEU A 250 -7.20 6.52 11.27
C LEU A 250 -7.16 7.57 12.38
N GLN A 251 -8.34 7.99 12.81
CA GLN A 251 -8.49 8.93 13.93
C GLN A 251 -8.42 8.26 15.31
N GLY A 252 -7.83 8.97 16.27
CA GLY A 252 -7.76 8.54 17.67
C GLY A 252 -6.55 7.66 18.01
N ILE A 253 -5.46 7.79 17.26
CA ILE A 253 -4.16 7.17 17.55
C ILE A 253 -3.46 7.87 18.72
N GLN A 254 -2.68 7.11 19.49
CA GLN A 254 -1.79 7.65 20.52
C GLN A 254 -0.42 7.99 19.92
N GLU A 255 0.45 8.60 20.71
CA GLU A 255 1.78 9.04 20.26
C GLU A 255 2.63 7.89 19.72
N GLY A 256 2.67 6.74 20.40
CA GLY A 256 3.43 5.57 19.95
C GLY A 256 2.95 5.07 18.59
N GLY A 257 1.64 4.97 18.38
CA GLY A 257 1.05 4.62 17.09
C GLY A 257 1.37 5.64 15.99
N MET A 258 1.41 6.93 16.32
CA MET A 258 1.81 7.97 15.36
C MET A 258 3.29 7.90 14.99
N VAL A 259 4.18 7.56 15.94
CA VAL A 259 5.60 7.30 15.64
C VAL A 259 5.73 6.13 14.67
N THR A 260 4.97 5.05 14.88
CA THR A 260 4.93 3.90 13.96
C THR A 260 4.47 4.30 12.56
N MET A 261 3.39 5.08 12.43
CA MET A 261 2.92 5.59 11.14
C MET A 261 3.97 6.50 10.48
N SER A 262 4.70 7.28 11.26
CA SER A 262 5.78 8.12 10.73
C SER A 262 6.92 7.30 10.12
N LYS A 263 7.31 6.20 10.75
CA LYS A 263 8.28 5.23 10.20
C LYS A 263 7.73 4.51 8.98
N LEU A 264 6.45 4.12 8.98
CA LEU A 264 5.82 3.50 7.82
C LEU A 264 5.91 4.40 6.58
N PHE A 265 5.56 5.67 6.71
CA PHE A 265 5.51 6.58 5.57
C PHE A 265 6.90 7.13 5.21
N CYS A 266 7.81 7.29 6.17
CA CYS A 266 9.16 7.75 5.92
C CYS A 266 10.09 7.36 7.08
N ASP A 267 10.68 6.17 7.03
CA ASP A 267 11.70 5.75 8.00
C ASP A 267 13.02 6.46 7.72
N VAL A 268 13.39 7.42 8.58
CA VAL A 268 14.59 8.23 8.41
C VAL A 268 15.86 7.59 8.98
N SER A 269 15.79 6.36 9.50
CA SER A 269 16.94 5.65 10.07
C SER A 269 18.09 5.50 9.07
N SER A 270 17.77 5.26 7.79
CA SER A 270 18.75 5.21 6.70
C SER A 270 18.11 5.58 5.37
N ILE A 271 18.93 5.93 4.37
CA ILE A 271 18.44 6.14 3.00
C ILE A 271 17.72 4.89 2.49
N HIS A 272 18.24 3.70 2.78
CA HIS A 272 17.63 2.43 2.38
C HIS A 272 16.25 2.23 3.01
N SER A 273 16.09 2.52 4.31
CA SER A 273 14.81 2.45 5.01
C SER A 273 13.80 3.44 4.43
N THR A 274 14.24 4.65 4.09
CA THR A 274 13.38 5.65 3.44
C THR A 274 12.93 5.19 2.07
N LEU A 275 13.81 4.59 1.26
CA LEU A 275 13.46 4.06 -0.07
C LEU A 275 12.49 2.88 -0.03
N ASN A 276 12.48 2.12 1.07
CA ASN A 276 11.59 0.99 1.30
C ASN A 276 10.35 1.34 2.13
N SER A 277 10.15 2.63 2.45
CA SER A 277 8.96 3.07 3.17
C SER A 277 7.71 2.98 2.27
N ASN A 278 6.52 3.14 2.86
CA ASN A 278 5.30 3.17 2.06
C ASN A 278 5.20 4.50 1.29
N HIS A 279 5.23 4.38 -0.04
CA HIS A 279 5.13 5.49 -0.99
C HIS A 279 3.80 5.51 -1.76
N ILE A 280 2.83 4.71 -1.32
CA ILE A 280 1.58 4.42 -2.05
C ILE A 280 0.41 5.17 -1.41
N VAL A 281 0.36 5.26 -0.08
CA VAL A 281 -0.67 6.02 0.63
C VAL A 281 -0.48 7.52 0.35
N LYS A 282 -1.49 8.14 -0.27
CA LYS A 282 -1.54 9.56 -0.66
C LYS A 282 -2.48 10.40 0.23
N THR A 283 -3.36 9.73 0.95
CA THR A 283 -4.27 10.35 1.92
C THR A 283 -4.17 9.61 3.24
N PHE A 284 -3.78 10.33 4.29
CA PHE A 284 -3.76 9.82 5.65
C PHE A 284 -4.39 10.86 6.57
N ASP A 285 -5.57 10.55 7.08
CA ASP A 285 -6.29 11.44 8.00
C ASP A 285 -6.20 10.90 9.43
N VAL A 286 -5.60 11.70 10.31
CA VAL A 286 -5.49 11.41 11.74
C VAL A 286 -6.33 12.33 12.61
N GLN A 287 -7.07 13.29 12.02
CA GLN A 287 -7.77 14.34 12.77
C GLN A 287 -9.25 14.47 12.41
N SER A 288 -10.12 14.20 13.39
CA SER A 288 -11.47 14.78 13.37
C SER A 288 -11.34 16.22 13.86
N LYS A 289 -11.71 17.20 13.03
CA LYS A 289 -11.68 18.67 13.32
C LYS A 289 -12.28 19.07 14.69
N ASN A 290 -13.01 18.18 15.36
CA ASN A 290 -13.83 18.45 16.55
C ASN A 290 -13.39 17.77 17.87
N GLN A 291 -12.14 17.30 18.04
CA GLN A 291 -11.74 16.66 19.31
C GLN A 291 -10.79 17.51 20.17
N ALA A 292 -11.30 18.04 21.29
CA ALA A 292 -10.55 18.68 22.38
C ALA A 292 -9.52 17.75 23.08
N LYS A 293 -9.53 16.44 22.78
CA LYS A 293 -8.55 15.44 23.25
C LYS A 293 -7.29 15.34 22.37
N LEU A 294 -7.18 16.12 21.29
CA LEU A 294 -5.96 16.24 20.46
C LEU A 294 -4.78 16.95 21.14
N LYS A 295 -4.90 17.39 22.40
CA LYS A 295 -3.84 18.11 23.13
C LYS A 295 -2.52 17.34 23.33
N ASN A 296 -2.43 16.06 22.92
CA ASN A 296 -1.34 15.17 23.31
C ASN A 296 -0.48 14.63 22.15
N LEU A 297 -0.79 14.87 20.87
CA LEU A 297 0.13 14.48 19.78
C LEU A 297 1.11 15.62 19.48
N PRO A 298 2.43 15.36 19.41
CA PRO A 298 3.39 16.40 19.07
C PRO A 298 3.09 17.00 17.68
N THR A 299 2.84 18.30 17.59
CA THR A 299 2.56 19.00 16.32
C THR A 299 3.65 18.76 15.27
N LYS A 300 4.91 18.66 15.71
CA LYS A 300 6.06 18.35 14.84
C LYS A 300 5.97 16.95 14.22
N LEU A 301 5.45 15.97 14.95
CA LEU A 301 5.27 14.60 14.45
C LEU A 301 4.13 14.53 13.42
N VAL A 302 3.02 15.22 13.69
CA VAL A 302 1.90 15.32 12.75
C VAL A 302 2.33 15.98 11.43
N SER A 303 2.97 17.14 11.52
CA SER A 303 3.47 17.86 10.32
C SER A 303 4.51 17.07 9.53
N PHE A 304 5.37 16.28 10.20
CA PHE A 304 6.28 15.38 9.52
C PHE A 304 5.54 14.31 8.69
N VAL A 305 4.52 13.68 9.28
CA VAL A 305 3.71 12.68 8.56
C VAL A 305 2.93 13.32 7.41
N GLU A 306 2.33 14.50 7.63
CA GLU A 306 1.64 15.25 6.58
C GLU A 306 2.58 15.62 5.42
N SER A 307 3.82 16.02 5.71
CA SER A 307 4.86 16.27 4.69
C SER A 307 5.18 14.99 3.90
N ALA A 308 5.40 13.86 4.57
CA ALA A 308 5.67 12.59 3.91
C ALA A 308 4.51 12.14 3.01
N ILE A 309 3.26 12.38 3.42
CA ILE A 309 2.06 12.07 2.63
C ILE A 309 1.89 13.04 1.46
N THR A 310 2.20 14.32 1.65
CA THR A 310 2.20 15.33 0.58
C THR A 310 3.19 14.94 -0.53
N LEU A 311 4.41 14.51 -0.17
CA LEU A 311 5.39 14.03 -1.14
C LEU A 311 4.92 12.77 -1.91
N ASN A 312 4.14 11.88 -1.28
CA ASN A 312 3.52 10.75 -1.99
C ASN A 312 2.44 11.22 -2.99
N ARG A 313 1.71 12.28 -2.65
CA ARG A 313 0.62 12.81 -3.47
C ARG A 313 1.11 13.58 -4.68
N GLU A 314 2.15 14.39 -4.51
CA GLU A 314 2.75 15.22 -5.56
C GLU A 314 3.59 14.43 -6.56
N ALA A 315 4.06 13.25 -6.19
CA ALA A 315 4.87 12.40 -7.05
C ALA A 315 4.02 11.58 -8.03
N ASP A 316 4.49 11.49 -9.28
CA ASP A 316 3.86 10.67 -10.32
C ASP A 316 3.97 9.16 -10.03
N THR A 317 5.07 8.72 -9.42
CA THR A 317 5.33 7.31 -9.11
C THR A 317 5.84 7.12 -7.67
N PRO A 318 5.66 5.93 -7.07
CA PRO A 318 6.22 5.61 -5.75
C PRO A 318 7.74 5.81 -5.67
N GLU A 319 8.48 5.52 -6.73
CA GLU A 319 9.95 5.73 -6.79
C GLU A 319 10.31 7.22 -6.81
N ALA A 320 9.48 8.06 -7.45
CA ALA A 320 9.66 9.51 -7.42
C ALA A 320 9.39 10.07 -6.02
N ALA A 321 8.34 9.59 -5.34
CA ALA A 321 8.06 9.94 -3.94
C ALA A 321 9.21 9.52 -3.01
N ALA A 322 9.75 8.31 -3.19
CA ALA A 322 10.89 7.80 -2.44
C ALA A 322 12.12 8.71 -2.58
N ARG A 323 12.46 9.11 -3.82
CA ARG A 323 13.56 10.05 -4.08
C ARG A 323 13.32 11.41 -3.44
N ALA A 324 12.10 11.95 -3.56
CA ALA A 324 11.73 13.23 -2.97
C ALA A 324 11.87 13.21 -1.43
N LYS A 325 11.44 12.12 -0.78
CA LYS A 325 11.63 11.90 0.66
C LYS A 325 13.10 11.78 1.04
N VAL A 326 13.93 11.12 0.23
CA VAL A 326 15.38 11.06 0.49
C VAL A 326 16.00 12.46 0.47
N ILE A 327 15.65 13.28 -0.54
CA ILE A 327 16.12 14.67 -0.62
C ILE A 327 15.65 15.46 0.61
N HIS A 328 14.36 15.37 0.94
CA HIS A 328 13.74 16.12 2.02
C HIS A 328 14.28 15.74 3.40
N CYS A 329 14.54 14.46 3.66
CA CYS A 329 14.85 13.94 5.00
C CYS A 329 16.34 13.66 5.25
N HIS A 330 17.17 13.45 4.22
CA HIS A 330 18.59 13.09 4.40
C HIS A 330 19.57 14.12 3.85
N LEU A 331 19.20 14.94 2.86
CA LEU A 331 20.14 15.89 2.26
C LEU A 331 20.16 17.26 2.95
N ILE A 332 19.13 17.56 3.74
CA ILE A 332 19.02 18.78 4.56
C ILE A 332 19.32 18.40 6.01
N SER A 333 20.37 18.99 6.61
CA SER A 333 20.86 18.57 7.93
C SER A 333 19.84 18.80 9.04
N GLU A 334 19.21 19.96 9.04
CA GLU A 334 18.17 20.32 10.01
C GLU A 334 17.00 19.32 9.99
N ASN A 335 16.52 18.97 8.80
CA ASN A 335 15.45 17.98 8.64
C ASN A 335 15.88 16.62 9.16
N LYS A 336 17.09 16.16 8.81
CA LYS A 336 17.63 14.89 9.28
C LYS A 336 17.65 14.83 10.81
N THR A 337 18.22 15.83 11.47
CA THR A 337 18.30 15.88 12.93
C THR A 337 16.92 15.92 13.57
N ASN A 338 16.03 16.77 13.07
CA ASN A 338 14.68 16.92 13.61
C ASN A 338 13.85 15.63 13.46
N TYR A 339 13.85 15.02 12.28
CA TYR A 339 13.05 13.82 12.02
C TYR A 339 13.61 12.58 12.70
N CYS A 340 14.94 12.44 12.82
CA CYS A 340 15.53 11.37 13.61
C CYS A 340 15.13 11.46 15.09
N ALA A 341 15.09 12.67 15.67
CA ALA A 341 14.64 12.87 17.04
C ALA A 341 13.16 12.45 17.23
N LEU A 342 12.29 12.76 16.26
CA LEU A 342 10.87 12.36 16.31
C LEU A 342 10.64 10.85 16.23
N GLN A 343 11.59 10.10 15.64
CA GLN A 343 11.51 8.65 15.47
C GLN A 343 12.35 7.87 16.50
N SER A 344 12.97 8.57 17.45
CA SER A 344 13.93 8.03 18.42
C SER A 344 15.10 7.30 17.75
N VAL A 345 15.63 7.87 16.66
CA VAL A 345 16.84 7.40 15.98
C VAL A 345 18.04 8.10 16.60
N GLU A 346 18.93 7.34 17.23
CA GLU A 346 20.09 7.87 17.94
C GLU A 346 21.36 7.91 17.06
N ASN A 347 22.32 8.76 17.44
CA ASN A 347 23.66 8.79 16.84
C ASN A 347 24.38 7.46 17.14
N ILE A 348 24.79 6.74 16.10
CA ILE A 348 25.63 5.55 16.24
C ILE A 348 27.07 6.01 16.47
N ASP A 349 27.70 5.56 17.56
CA ASP A 349 29.12 5.77 17.87
C ASP A 349 29.60 7.24 17.94
N GLY A 350 28.72 8.17 18.35
CA GLY A 350 29.07 9.60 18.46
C GLY A 350 29.30 10.30 17.11
N LYS A 351 28.96 9.65 15.99
CA LYS A 351 28.99 10.25 14.66
C LYS A 351 27.69 11.03 14.40
N ASP A 352 27.83 12.17 13.74
CA ASP A 352 26.69 13.01 13.37
C ASP A 352 25.76 12.32 12.34
N LEU A 353 24.48 12.20 12.67
CA LEU A 353 23.42 11.56 11.87
C LEU A 353 23.32 12.06 10.42
N TYR A 354 23.69 13.32 10.17
CA TYR A 354 23.72 13.85 8.81
C TYR A 354 24.88 13.22 8.02
N THR A 355 26.09 13.25 8.56
CA THR A 355 27.27 12.66 7.89
C THR A 355 27.18 11.15 7.69
N THR A 356 26.51 10.42 8.59
CA THR A 356 26.36 8.96 8.46
C THR A 356 25.57 8.53 7.23
N SER A 357 24.63 9.37 6.77
CA SER A 357 23.82 9.12 5.57
C SER A 357 24.67 9.02 4.30
N PHE A 358 25.91 9.54 4.34
CA PHE A 358 26.81 9.53 3.20
C PHE A 358 27.90 8.46 3.29
N ILE A 359 28.08 7.75 4.39
CA ILE A 359 29.25 6.86 4.62
C ILE A 359 29.44 5.87 3.46
N ASP A 360 28.41 5.08 3.17
CA ASP A 360 28.46 4.01 2.16
C ASP A 360 28.01 4.46 0.76
N MET A 361 27.94 5.77 0.53
CA MET A 361 27.46 6.32 -0.72
C MET A 361 28.46 6.07 -1.86
N ASN A 362 27.95 5.54 -2.98
CA ASN A 362 28.77 5.25 -4.16
C ASN A 362 29.48 6.55 -4.64
N PRO A 363 30.81 6.51 -4.80
CA PRO A 363 31.60 7.66 -5.27
C PRO A 363 31.09 8.30 -6.57
N ASN A 364 30.56 7.49 -7.48
CA ASN A 364 30.12 7.93 -8.80
C ASN A 364 28.88 8.84 -8.74
N ILE A 365 28.10 8.79 -7.66
CA ILE A 365 26.89 9.64 -7.50
C ILE A 365 27.15 10.89 -6.68
N LEU A 366 28.34 11.05 -6.08
CA LEU A 366 28.68 12.20 -5.23
C LEU A 366 28.52 13.56 -5.95
N PRO A 367 28.89 13.74 -7.24
CA PRO A 367 28.67 15.01 -7.92
C PRO A 367 27.19 15.37 -8.03
N ASN A 368 26.33 14.39 -8.34
CA ASN A 368 24.89 14.59 -8.44
C ASN A 368 24.29 14.91 -7.06
N VAL A 369 24.74 14.23 -6.02
CA VAL A 369 24.29 14.49 -4.64
C VAL A 369 24.74 15.88 -4.18
N ALA A 370 25.98 16.30 -4.48
CA ALA A 370 26.44 17.66 -4.20
C ALA A 370 25.58 18.72 -4.92
N SER A 371 25.23 18.48 -6.17
CA SER A 371 24.32 19.34 -6.93
C SER A 371 22.94 19.42 -6.27
N LEU A 372 22.36 18.28 -5.87
CA LEU A 372 21.06 18.25 -5.19
C LEU A 372 21.10 18.99 -3.85
N ILE A 373 22.15 18.79 -3.05
CA ILE A 373 22.36 19.54 -1.80
C ILE A 373 22.43 21.04 -2.12
N SER A 374 23.19 21.46 -3.14
CA SER A 374 23.27 22.89 -3.50
C SER A 374 21.94 23.51 -3.97
N GLN A 375 21.05 22.70 -4.56
CA GLN A 375 19.75 23.14 -5.05
C GLN A 375 18.68 23.21 -3.95
N HIS A 376 18.76 22.32 -2.96
CA HIS A 376 17.69 22.10 -1.98
C HIS A 376 18.08 22.44 -0.54
N SER A 377 19.33 22.84 -0.28
CA SER A 377 19.83 23.16 1.05
C SER A 377 20.74 24.39 1.04
N ASN A 378 21.24 24.76 2.22
CA ASN A 378 22.12 25.93 2.36
C ASN A 378 23.59 25.59 2.04
N LEU A 379 24.43 26.62 1.90
CA LEU A 379 25.88 26.45 1.68
C LEU A 379 26.58 25.70 2.83
N SER A 380 26.01 25.72 4.04
CA SER A 380 26.56 25.00 5.19
C SER A 380 26.43 23.48 5.01
N ASP A 381 25.29 22.99 4.52
CA ASP A 381 25.05 21.57 4.26
C ASP A 381 25.97 21.06 3.15
N LEU A 382 26.11 21.82 2.05
CA LEU A 382 27.08 21.52 0.99
C LEU A 382 28.52 21.49 1.54
N TYR A 383 28.88 22.46 2.38
CA TYR A 383 30.20 22.50 3.01
C TYR A 383 30.44 21.30 3.92
N GLN A 384 29.48 20.90 4.76
CA GLN A 384 29.61 19.73 5.62
C GLN A 384 29.74 18.43 4.81
N PHE A 385 28.92 18.26 3.77
CA PHE A 385 29.02 17.14 2.85
C PHE A 385 30.41 17.06 2.20
N LEU A 386 30.89 18.18 1.63
CA LEU A 386 32.20 18.24 0.99
C LEU A 386 33.31 17.96 2.00
N LYS A 387 33.30 18.61 3.17
CA LYS A 387 34.28 18.40 4.24
C LYS A 387 34.36 16.93 4.64
N PHE A 388 33.23 16.24 4.75
CA PHE A 388 33.19 14.82 5.09
C PHE A 388 33.74 13.92 3.98
N LYS A 389 33.51 14.26 2.71
CA LYS A 389 33.97 13.48 1.55
C LYS A 389 35.35 13.86 1.02
N VAL A 390 35.93 14.99 1.43
CA VAL A 390 37.28 15.43 1.05
C VAL A 390 38.36 14.36 1.28
N PRO A 391 38.44 13.66 2.43
CA PRO A 391 39.43 12.61 2.63
C PRO A 391 39.32 11.48 1.61
N PHE A 392 38.09 11.13 1.23
CA PHE A 392 37.82 10.14 0.20
C PHE A 392 38.28 10.62 -1.19
N PHE A 393 37.94 11.86 -1.57
CA PHE A 393 38.41 12.46 -2.83
C PHE A 393 39.95 12.52 -2.91
N MET A 394 40.61 12.86 -1.80
CA MET A 394 42.08 12.87 -1.71
C MET A 394 42.68 11.47 -1.85
N SER A 395 42.05 10.45 -1.27
CA SER A 395 42.46 9.04 -1.42
C SER A 395 42.29 8.52 -2.85
N LEU A 396 41.22 8.89 -3.55
CA LEU A 396 41.06 8.54 -4.96
C LEU A 396 42.16 9.16 -5.82
N ARG A 397 42.43 10.45 -5.62
CA ARG A 397 43.49 11.15 -6.36
C ARG A 397 44.86 10.54 -6.11
N SER A 398 45.17 10.14 -4.86
CA SER A 398 46.44 9.49 -4.55
C SER A 398 46.54 8.08 -5.16
N LYS A 399 45.45 7.30 -5.15
CA LYS A 399 45.40 5.99 -5.82
C LYS A 399 45.56 6.11 -7.35
N GLU A 400 44.93 7.11 -7.96
CA GLU A 400 45.07 7.38 -9.40
C GLU A 400 46.53 7.73 -9.76
N ALA A 401 47.18 8.57 -8.95
CA ALA A 401 48.58 8.92 -9.12
C ALA A 401 49.49 7.67 -9.01
N ALA A 402 49.27 6.82 -8.01
CA ALA A 402 50.04 5.58 -7.83
C ALA A 402 49.85 4.58 -8.99
N LEU A 403 48.62 4.44 -9.52
CA LEU A 403 48.35 3.60 -10.69
C LEU A 403 49.04 4.11 -11.95
N LYS A 404 49.04 5.43 -12.18
CA LYS A 404 49.76 6.05 -13.30
C LYS A 404 51.27 5.80 -13.22
N GLU A 405 51.85 5.87 -12.02
CA GLU A 405 53.26 5.56 -11.81
C GLU A 405 53.58 4.08 -12.08
N GLN A 406 52.73 3.15 -11.65
CA GLN A 406 52.89 1.73 -11.95
C GLN A 406 52.79 1.43 -13.45
N LEU A 407 51.83 2.04 -14.15
CA LEU A 407 51.71 1.90 -15.61
C LEU A 407 52.98 2.39 -16.32
N ALA A 408 53.48 3.56 -15.94
CA ALA A 408 54.73 4.09 -16.51
C ALA A 408 55.92 3.16 -16.27
N LYS A 409 55.98 2.49 -15.11
CA LYS A 409 57.02 1.49 -14.81
C LYS A 409 56.89 0.25 -15.70
N ILE A 410 55.68 -0.27 -15.88
CA ILE A 410 55.40 -1.41 -16.75
C ILE A 410 55.76 -1.08 -18.20
N ASP A 411 55.40 0.10 -18.69
CA ASP A 411 55.75 0.56 -20.04
C ASP A 411 57.27 0.59 -20.26
N ASN A 412 58.02 1.05 -19.25
CA ASN A 412 59.48 1.10 -19.30
C ASN A 412 60.11 -0.32 -19.29
N GLU A 413 59.56 -1.23 -18.49
CA GLU A 413 59.98 -2.64 -18.49
C GLU A 413 59.69 -3.32 -19.83
N MET A 414 58.51 -3.07 -20.42
CA MET A 414 58.13 -3.55 -21.75
C MET A 414 59.07 -3.02 -22.83
N ALA A 415 59.42 -1.73 -22.80
CA ALA A 415 60.40 -1.15 -23.73
C ALA A 415 61.79 -1.79 -23.58
N THR A 416 62.22 -2.05 -22.34
CA THR A 416 63.51 -2.71 -22.06
C THR A 416 63.54 -4.14 -22.57
N LEU A 417 62.46 -4.90 -22.35
CA LEU A 417 62.31 -6.27 -22.85
C LEU A 417 62.25 -6.31 -24.38
N ALA A 418 61.56 -5.37 -25.01
CA ALA A 418 61.54 -5.23 -26.47
C ALA A 418 62.94 -4.97 -27.05
N ALA A 419 63.73 -4.09 -26.42
CA ALA A 419 65.11 -3.85 -26.82
C ALA A 419 65.99 -5.10 -26.66
N LYS A 420 65.86 -5.84 -25.54
CA LYS A 420 66.58 -7.11 -25.34
C LYS A 420 66.19 -8.14 -26.39
N ARG A 421 64.90 -8.27 -26.69
CA ARG A 421 64.40 -9.18 -27.72
C ARG A 421 64.98 -8.85 -29.10
N SER A 422 64.95 -7.57 -29.49
CA SER A 422 65.54 -7.11 -30.76
C SER A 422 67.04 -7.42 -30.85
N ARG A 423 67.78 -7.25 -29.75
CA ARG A 423 69.21 -7.60 -29.69
C ARG A 423 69.45 -9.09 -29.87
N VAL A 424 68.69 -9.94 -29.17
CA VAL A 424 68.77 -11.40 -29.31
C VAL A 424 68.38 -11.85 -30.73
N GLU A 425 67.36 -11.24 -31.32
CA GLU A 425 66.97 -11.51 -32.72
C GLU A 425 68.08 -11.12 -33.71
N THR A 426 68.82 -10.04 -33.43
CA THR A 426 69.97 -9.61 -34.24
C THR A 426 71.16 -10.56 -34.08
N GLU A 427 71.48 -10.94 -32.84
CA GLU A 427 72.55 -11.91 -32.53
C GLU A 427 72.23 -13.30 -33.14
N LEU A 428 70.98 -13.73 -33.11
CA LEU A 428 70.54 -14.98 -33.74
C LEU A 428 70.72 -14.96 -35.26
N LYS A 429 70.39 -13.85 -35.93
CA LYS A 429 70.64 -13.68 -37.36
C LYS A 429 72.13 -13.72 -37.70
N ALA A 430 72.97 -13.04 -36.91
CA ALA A 430 74.42 -13.06 -37.12
C ALA A 430 75.02 -14.46 -36.98
N VAL A 431 74.57 -15.27 -36.01
CA VAL A 431 75.01 -16.66 -35.85
C VAL A 431 74.53 -17.56 -36.99
N GLN A 432 73.33 -17.32 -37.54
CA GLN A 432 72.83 -18.04 -38.71
C GLN A 432 73.62 -17.67 -39.99
N GLU A 433 74.18 -16.47 -40.07
CA GLU A 433 75.02 -16.01 -41.18
C GLU A 433 76.49 -16.46 -41.05
N GLU A 434 77.04 -16.57 -39.83
CA GLU A 434 78.40 -17.09 -39.58
C GLU A 434 78.48 -18.64 -39.56
N GLY A 435 77.34 -19.32 -39.44
CA GLY A 435 77.20 -20.78 -39.36
C GLY A 435 77.37 -21.56 -40.67
N ASN A 436 78.19 -21.08 -41.61
CA ASN A 436 78.64 -21.89 -42.75
C ASN A 436 80.18 -21.78 -42.89
N PRO A 437 80.93 -22.75 -42.36
CA PRO A 437 81.59 -23.65 -43.29
C PRO A 437 81.66 -25.14 -42.87
N VAL A 438 81.63 -25.94 -43.91
CA VAL A 438 82.09 -27.32 -44.07
C VAL A 438 83.48 -27.58 -43.44
N ARG A 439 83.58 -28.48 -42.43
CA ARG A 439 84.51 -29.66 -42.34
C ARG A 439 84.73 -30.17 -40.90
N THR A 440 84.38 -31.44 -40.72
CA THR A 440 85.08 -32.51 -39.95
C THR A 440 86.10 -32.12 -38.87
N ASN A 441 85.80 -32.37 -37.60
CA ASN A 441 86.52 -33.35 -36.77
C ASN A 441 86.00 -33.41 -35.33
N ASP A 442 85.97 -34.64 -34.81
CA ASP A 442 85.60 -35.03 -33.45
C ASP A 442 86.35 -34.25 -32.36
N HIS A 443 85.61 -33.53 -31.49
CA HIS A 443 85.85 -33.40 -30.03
C HIS A 443 85.02 -32.29 -29.33
N ALA A 444 84.17 -31.54 -30.03
CA ALA A 444 83.43 -30.41 -29.43
C ALA A 444 82.01 -30.73 -28.90
N GLY A 445 81.56 -31.98 -28.93
CA GLY A 445 80.20 -32.38 -28.52
C GLY A 445 79.96 -32.42 -27.00
N ALA A 446 81.01 -32.37 -26.18
CA ALA A 446 80.89 -32.58 -24.72
C ALA A 446 80.60 -31.31 -23.91
N LYS A 447 80.79 -30.11 -24.48
CA LYS A 447 80.64 -28.83 -23.73
C LYS A 447 79.24 -28.20 -23.81
N TYR A 448 78.40 -28.64 -24.76
CA TYR A 448 77.06 -28.07 -24.96
C TYR A 448 75.95 -28.77 -24.13
N ARG A 449 76.16 -30.00 -23.65
CA ARG A 449 75.17 -30.68 -22.79
C ARG A 449 75.13 -30.21 -21.33
N SER A 450 76.16 -29.51 -20.83
CA SER A 450 76.21 -29.11 -19.41
C SER A 450 75.54 -27.76 -19.09
N ARG A 451 75.11 -27.00 -20.10
CA ARG A 451 74.47 -25.68 -19.91
C ARG A 451 72.93 -25.69 -19.96
N ILE A 452 72.33 -26.72 -20.56
CA ILE A 452 70.86 -26.86 -20.64
C ILE A 452 70.28 -27.46 -19.35
N GLU A 453 71.03 -28.32 -18.63
CA GLU A 453 70.55 -28.91 -17.36
C GLU A 453 70.60 -27.96 -16.15
N LYS A 454 71.07 -26.72 -16.30
CA LYS A 454 71.06 -25.71 -15.22
C LYS A 454 69.92 -24.70 -15.31
N SER A 455 69.14 -24.63 -16.40
CA SER A 455 67.95 -23.76 -16.47
C SER A 455 66.66 -24.43 -15.99
N ASP A 456 66.58 -25.76 -15.99
CA ASP A 456 65.37 -26.50 -15.61
C ASP A 456 65.25 -26.77 -14.09
N LYS A 457 66.10 -26.14 -13.26
CA LYS A 457 66.08 -26.28 -11.79
C LYS A 457 65.67 -25.03 -11.00
N VAL A 458 65.20 -23.96 -11.64
CA VAL A 458 64.72 -22.74 -10.92
C VAL A 458 63.22 -22.46 -11.10
N SER A 459 62.51 -23.18 -11.97
CA SER A 459 61.03 -23.13 -12.05
C SER A 459 60.40 -24.21 -11.16
N GLY A 460 60.51 -24.05 -9.84
CA GLY A 460 60.11 -25.09 -8.88
C GLY A 460 59.66 -24.58 -7.52
N THR A 461 58.82 -23.56 -7.45
CA THR A 461 58.07 -23.19 -6.24
C THR A 461 56.66 -22.69 -6.59
N HIS A 462 55.79 -23.61 -7.00
CA HIS A 462 54.34 -23.44 -6.84
C HIS A 462 53.96 -23.90 -5.43
N HIS A 463 53.65 -22.95 -4.54
CA HIS A 463 53.03 -23.26 -3.26
C HIS A 463 51.52 -22.98 -3.31
N ASN A 464 50.78 -24.04 -3.01
CA ASN A 464 49.35 -24.13 -2.78
C ASN A 464 48.73 -22.93 -2.04
N ASN A 465 47.56 -22.47 -2.52
CA ASN A 465 46.43 -22.16 -1.65
C ASN A 465 45.09 -22.24 -2.41
N LYS A 466 44.56 -23.46 -2.51
CA LYS A 466 43.13 -23.74 -2.71
C LYS A 466 42.60 -24.40 -1.44
N LYS A 467 41.87 -23.67 -0.61
CA LYS A 467 40.74 -24.16 0.21
C LYS A 467 40.09 -23.00 0.98
N LYS A 468 38.93 -22.55 0.49
CA LYS A 468 37.63 -22.57 1.19
C LYS A 468 36.67 -21.58 0.53
N ALA A 469 35.84 -22.12 -0.35
CA ALA A 469 34.49 -21.64 -0.59
C ALA A 469 33.54 -22.49 0.26
N ARG A 470 32.84 -21.85 1.20
CA ARG A 470 31.57 -22.22 1.88
C ARG A 470 31.53 -21.56 3.27
N LEU A 471 30.97 -20.36 3.30
CA LEU A 471 29.86 -19.95 4.16
C LEU A 471 29.28 -18.66 3.59
#